data_AF-A0A7K2YPU1-F1
#
_entry.id   AF-A0A7K2YPU1-F1
#
_cell.length_a   1.000
_cell.length_b   1.000
_cell.length_c   1.000
_cell.angle_alpha   90.00
_cell.angle_beta   90.00
_cell.angle_gamma   90.00
#
_symmetry.space_group_name_H-M   'P 1'
#
loop_
_entity.id
_entity.type
_entity.pdbx_description
1 polymer ?
#
loop_
_entity_poly.entity_id
_entity_poly.type
_entity_poly.pdbx_seq_one_letter_code
_entity_poly.pdbx_strand_id
1 'polypeptide(L)'
;MATALTELSDTFDNDAKKFSGGSIPATYGTIPGKDIGSIATPLVSFYTAWSSPMHKAVDGLRALSKLLGYVADAAEGWDDSVAAQYAAGPGRSPYQEWKGKKAAWDEWLKTHPDGKPKEGETAPENPGTEPPLHYTKTDEYGVETDVVIKIDAAGNVTEQTVTITDHGTNYTEHTTYGENGAYHTTTTGRDGSVSTENVQVDASGKGTKTVVTKDGTTVYTISNIKDENATWVEVPKPDPPYRPPPGGGGGHQLK
;
A
#
# COMPACT_ATOMS: atom_id res chain seq x y z
N MET A 1 19.43 1.78 -0.15
CA MET A 1 19.95 1.52 1.22
C MET A 1 19.74 0.07 1.64
N ALA A 2 18.54 -0.52 1.43
CA ALA A 2 18.27 -1.93 1.70
C ALA A 2 19.22 -2.91 0.98
N THR A 3 19.55 -2.66 -0.29
CA THR A 3 20.48 -3.49 -1.09
C THR A 3 21.88 -3.59 -0.49
N ALA A 4 22.46 -2.45 -0.08
CA ALA A 4 23.79 -2.40 0.51
C ALA A 4 23.88 -3.14 1.86
N LEU A 5 22.79 -3.12 2.65
CA LEU A 5 22.70 -3.86 3.91
C LEU A 5 22.59 -5.36 3.70
N THR A 6 21.87 -5.79 2.67
CA THR A 6 21.78 -7.20 2.27
C THR A 6 23.13 -7.73 1.77
N GLU A 7 23.82 -6.97 0.91
CA GLU A 7 25.17 -7.34 0.42
C GLU A 7 26.19 -7.45 1.55
N LEU A 8 26.15 -6.53 2.52
CA LEU A 8 27.02 -6.56 3.70
C LEU A 8 26.73 -7.80 4.56
N SER A 9 25.45 -8.08 4.80
CA SER A 9 24.98 -9.27 5.51
C SER A 9 25.48 -10.56 4.86
N ASP A 10 25.33 -10.69 3.54
CA ASP A 10 25.73 -11.88 2.80
C ASP A 10 27.25 -12.05 2.77
N THR A 11 27.99 -10.94 2.75
CA THR A 11 29.45 -10.94 2.91
C THR A 11 29.86 -11.50 4.27
N PHE A 12 29.23 -11.03 5.36
CA PHE A 12 29.50 -11.54 6.70
C PHE A 12 29.17 -13.03 6.84
N ASP A 13 28.03 -13.47 6.30
CA ASP A 13 27.62 -14.88 6.38
C ASP A 13 28.55 -15.80 5.56
N ASN A 14 29.04 -15.31 4.42
CA ASN A 14 30.03 -16.02 3.61
C ASN A 14 31.41 -16.10 4.28
N ASP A 15 31.86 -15.02 4.91
CA ASP A 15 33.13 -15.04 5.65
C ASP A 15 33.02 -15.93 6.88
N ALA A 16 31.88 -15.91 7.57
CA ALA A 16 31.62 -16.78 8.71
C ALA A 16 31.71 -18.28 8.36
N LYS A 17 31.14 -18.68 7.21
CA LYS A 17 31.21 -20.06 6.73
C LYS A 17 32.64 -20.50 6.46
N LYS A 18 33.50 -19.62 5.93
CA LYS A 18 34.92 -19.94 5.65
C LYS A 18 35.70 -20.32 6.92
N PHE A 19 35.38 -19.74 8.08
CA PHE A 19 36.07 -20.05 9.34
C PHE A 19 35.55 -21.31 10.07
N SER A 20 34.32 -21.76 9.78
CA SER A 20 33.76 -22.99 10.37
C SER A 20 34.33 -24.29 9.81
N GLY A 21 35.03 -24.24 8.66
CA GLY A 21 35.52 -25.42 7.92
C GLY A 21 36.86 -25.99 8.38
N GLY A 22 37.43 -25.55 9.51
CA GLY A 22 38.70 -26.07 10.04
C GLY A 22 39.96 -25.70 9.23
N SER A 23 39.83 -24.74 8.31
CA SER A 23 40.94 -24.17 7.54
C SER A 23 40.76 -22.66 7.44
N ILE A 24 41.85 -21.91 7.54
CA ILE A 24 41.81 -20.44 7.54
C ILE A 24 42.25 -19.95 6.16
N PRO A 25 41.44 -19.15 5.46
CA PRO A 25 41.88 -18.51 4.23
C PRO A 25 42.97 -17.48 4.55
N ALA A 26 44.13 -17.59 3.88
CA ALA A 26 45.23 -16.64 3.95
C ALA A 26 45.55 -16.12 2.54
N THR A 27 46.27 -14.99 2.47
CA THR A 27 46.67 -14.31 1.22
C THR A 27 47.43 -15.22 0.24
N TYR A 28 47.97 -16.35 0.72
CA TYR A 28 48.75 -17.31 -0.07
C TYR A 28 48.14 -18.74 -0.10
N GLY A 29 46.86 -18.88 0.22
CA GLY A 29 46.14 -20.16 0.19
C GLY A 29 45.46 -20.50 1.52
N THR A 30 44.82 -21.67 1.59
CA THR A 30 44.13 -22.15 2.80
C THR A 30 45.12 -22.84 3.73
N ILE A 31 45.22 -22.39 4.97
CA ILE A 31 46.06 -23.03 5.99
C ILE A 31 45.25 -24.16 6.64
N PRO A 32 45.69 -25.44 6.57
CA PRO A 32 45.02 -26.53 7.26
C PRO A 32 45.10 -26.33 8.78
N GLY A 33 43.98 -26.53 9.50
CA GLY A 33 43.93 -26.28 10.96
C GLY A 33 44.97 -27.05 11.78
N LYS A 34 45.47 -28.18 11.27
CA LYS A 34 46.56 -28.97 11.88
C LYS A 34 47.92 -28.26 11.89
N ASP A 35 48.14 -27.32 10.97
CA ASP A 35 49.43 -26.62 10.79
C ASP A 35 49.50 -25.32 11.60
N ILE A 36 48.41 -24.95 12.29
CA ILE A 36 48.27 -23.72 13.11
C ILE A 36 48.69 -23.95 14.58
N GLY A 37 48.89 -25.20 14.99
CA GLY A 37 49.36 -25.55 16.33
C GLY A 37 48.42 -25.09 17.45
N SER A 38 48.98 -24.79 18.64
CA SER A 38 48.23 -24.41 19.85
C SER A 38 47.48 -23.07 19.76
N ILE A 39 47.73 -22.29 18.70
CA ILE A 39 47.08 -20.99 18.44
C ILE A 39 45.68 -21.20 17.81
N ALA A 40 45.41 -22.38 17.25
CA ALA A 40 44.12 -22.72 16.67
C ALA A 40 42.99 -22.70 17.71
N THR A 41 43.24 -23.20 18.92
CA THR A 41 42.24 -23.25 19.99
C THR A 41 41.73 -21.88 20.45
N PRO A 42 42.59 -20.88 20.77
CA PRO A 42 42.14 -19.54 21.10
C PRO A 42 41.48 -18.82 19.91
N LEU A 43 41.93 -19.06 18.66
CA LEU A 43 41.28 -18.49 17.47
C LEU A 43 39.88 -19.07 17.24
N VAL A 44 39.70 -20.38 17.39
CA VAL A 44 38.39 -21.04 17.30
C VAL A 44 37.48 -20.58 18.44
N SER A 45 38.02 -20.42 19.66
CA SER A 45 37.27 -19.93 20.82
C SER A 45 36.84 -18.47 20.67
N PHE A 46 37.73 -17.62 20.14
CA PHE A 46 37.39 -16.26 19.74
C PHE A 46 36.29 -16.28 18.67
N TYR A 47 36.49 -17.03 17.59
CA TYR A 47 35.52 -17.09 16.50
C TYR A 47 34.14 -17.59 16.96
N THR A 48 34.07 -18.64 17.79
CA THR A 48 32.79 -19.14 18.34
C THR A 48 32.14 -18.18 19.33
N ALA A 49 32.92 -17.44 20.12
CA ALA A 49 32.40 -16.42 21.02
C ALA A 49 31.79 -15.22 20.26
N TRP A 50 32.34 -14.90 19.08
CA TRP A 50 31.95 -13.72 18.28
C TRP A 50 30.98 -14.05 17.13
N SER A 51 30.93 -15.29 16.64
CA SER A 51 30.07 -15.68 15.52
C SER A 51 28.59 -15.56 15.86
N SER A 52 28.17 -15.98 17.06
CA SER A 52 26.76 -15.86 17.47
C SER A 52 26.28 -14.40 17.60
N PRO A 53 27.02 -13.49 18.26
CA PRO A 53 26.73 -12.05 18.21
C PRO A 53 26.71 -11.46 16.80
N MET A 54 27.65 -11.86 15.93
CA MET A 54 27.69 -11.39 14.55
C MET A 54 26.49 -11.87 13.73
N HIS A 55 26.09 -13.13 13.84
CA HIS A 55 24.88 -13.64 13.19
C HIS A 55 23.63 -12.89 13.67
N LYS A 56 23.51 -12.61 14.98
CA LYS A 56 22.40 -11.79 15.51
C LYS A 56 22.42 -10.36 14.96
N ALA A 57 23.59 -9.76 14.79
CA ALA A 57 23.72 -8.45 14.17
C ALA A 57 23.31 -8.48 12.69
N VAL A 58 23.72 -9.52 11.94
CA VAL A 58 23.33 -9.74 10.55
C VAL A 58 21.81 -9.95 10.42
N ASP A 59 21.21 -10.77 11.27
CA ASP A 59 19.76 -10.97 11.32
C ASP A 59 19.02 -9.68 11.66
N GLY A 60 19.55 -8.88 12.59
CA GLY A 60 19.04 -7.56 12.93
C GLY A 60 19.11 -6.58 11.75
N LEU A 61 20.21 -6.56 11.00
CA LEU A 61 20.36 -5.71 9.80
C LEU A 61 19.41 -6.15 8.68
N ARG A 62 19.19 -7.45 8.50
CA ARG A 62 18.19 -7.97 7.55
C ARG A 62 16.77 -7.59 7.96
N ALA A 63 16.45 -7.70 9.26
CA ALA A 63 15.16 -7.27 9.79
C ALA A 63 14.95 -5.75 9.61
N LEU A 64 15.98 -4.95 9.86
CA LEU A 64 15.94 -3.50 9.65
C LEU A 64 15.81 -3.14 8.17
N SER A 65 16.52 -3.83 7.28
CA SER A 65 16.42 -3.64 5.82
C SER A 65 15.01 -3.94 5.32
N LYS A 66 14.40 -5.04 5.80
CA LYS A 66 12.99 -5.36 5.51
C LYS A 66 12.04 -4.29 6.05
N LEU A 67 12.24 -3.84 7.29
CA LEU A 67 11.44 -2.79 7.91
C LEU A 67 11.50 -1.48 7.10
N LEU A 68 12.70 -1.06 6.68
CA LEU A 68 12.89 0.11 5.85
C LEU A 68 12.26 -0.04 4.47
N GLY A 69 12.32 -1.24 3.88
CA GLY A 69 11.59 -1.58 2.66
C GLY A 69 10.08 -1.42 2.85
N TYR A 70 9.52 -1.98 3.92
CA TYR A 70 8.09 -1.83 4.22
C TYR A 70 7.65 -0.39 4.45
N VAL A 71 8.48 0.43 5.11
CA VAL A 71 8.19 1.86 5.29
C VAL A 71 8.23 2.61 3.96
N ALA A 72 9.18 2.28 3.07
CA ALA A 72 9.26 2.86 1.74
C ALA A 72 8.04 2.46 0.89
N ASP A 73 7.71 1.17 0.81
CA ASP A 73 6.53 0.67 0.09
C ASP A 73 5.23 1.32 0.62
N ALA A 74 5.11 1.47 1.95
CA ALA A 74 3.94 2.08 2.57
C ALA A 74 3.86 3.58 2.30
N ALA A 75 5.01 4.28 2.26
CA ALA A 75 5.06 5.70 1.92
C ALA A 75 4.71 5.94 0.45
N GLU A 76 5.26 5.13 -0.47
CA GLU A 76 4.94 5.19 -1.90
C GLU A 76 3.47 4.85 -2.15
N GLY A 77 2.94 3.79 -1.53
CA GLY A 77 1.52 3.44 -1.64
C GLY A 77 0.59 4.49 -1.03
N TRP A 78 1.01 5.18 0.04
CA TRP A 78 0.26 6.29 0.61
C TRP A 78 0.29 7.52 -0.31
N ASP A 79 1.44 7.89 -0.86
CA ASP A 79 1.57 9.01 -1.78
C ASP A 79 0.76 8.78 -3.07
N ASP A 80 0.86 7.59 -3.66
CA ASP A 80 0.06 7.20 -4.83
C ASP A 80 -1.45 7.20 -4.52
N SER A 81 -1.87 6.72 -3.34
CA SER A 81 -3.28 6.75 -2.91
C SER A 81 -3.77 8.18 -2.67
N VAL A 82 -2.95 9.05 -2.06
CA VAL A 82 -3.27 10.46 -1.87
C VAL A 82 -3.37 11.16 -3.22
N ALA A 83 -2.46 10.87 -4.17
CA ALA A 83 -2.50 11.40 -5.52
C ALA A 83 -3.76 10.95 -6.28
N ALA A 84 -4.13 9.66 -6.17
CA ALA A 84 -5.36 9.13 -6.74
C ALA A 84 -6.61 9.79 -6.15
N GLN A 85 -6.67 9.95 -4.82
CA GLN A 85 -7.74 10.69 -4.14
C GLN A 85 -7.79 12.16 -4.55
N TYR A 86 -6.64 12.81 -4.73
CA TYR A 86 -6.56 14.19 -5.21
C TYR A 86 -7.04 14.35 -6.66
N ALA A 87 -6.75 13.38 -7.53
CA ALA A 87 -7.22 13.34 -8.92
C ALA A 87 -8.72 13.05 -9.03
N ALA A 88 -9.26 12.29 -8.07
CA ALA A 88 -10.67 11.92 -7.96
C ALA A 88 -11.54 12.96 -7.21
N GLY A 89 -10.91 13.85 -6.46
CA GLY A 89 -11.59 14.69 -5.48
C GLY A 89 -12.61 15.68 -6.06
N PRO A 90 -13.67 16.02 -5.30
CA PRO A 90 -14.66 17.01 -5.69
C PRO A 90 -14.00 18.39 -5.90
N GLY A 91 -14.21 18.97 -7.09
CA GLY A 91 -13.64 20.26 -7.49
C GLY A 91 -12.38 20.19 -8.37
N ARG A 92 -11.81 18.99 -8.58
CA ARG A 92 -10.70 18.78 -9.53
C ARG A 92 -10.97 17.75 -10.62
N SER A 93 -11.99 16.89 -10.43
CA SER A 93 -12.48 16.03 -11.51
C SER A 93 -13.18 16.89 -12.59
N PRO A 94 -12.74 16.84 -13.86
CA PRO A 94 -13.41 17.48 -14.99
C PRO A 94 -14.90 17.13 -15.10
N TYR A 95 -15.29 15.95 -14.62
CA TYR A 95 -16.70 15.54 -14.56
C TYR A 95 -17.52 16.41 -13.58
N GLN A 96 -17.00 16.67 -12.38
CA GLN A 96 -17.68 17.50 -11.38
C GLN A 96 -17.71 18.98 -11.81
N GLU A 97 -16.62 19.45 -12.42
CA GLU A 97 -16.58 20.78 -13.03
C GLU A 97 -17.64 20.90 -14.13
N TRP A 98 -17.72 19.91 -15.02
CA TRP A 98 -18.76 19.85 -16.05
C TRP A 98 -20.17 19.87 -15.45
N LYS A 99 -20.46 19.09 -14.41
CA LYS A 99 -21.78 19.11 -13.72
C LYS A 99 -22.11 20.50 -13.18
N GLY A 100 -21.15 21.17 -12.55
CA GLY A 100 -21.31 22.52 -12.03
C GLY A 100 -21.60 23.55 -13.15
N LYS A 101 -20.79 23.54 -14.21
CA LYS A 101 -21.01 24.39 -15.39
C LYS A 101 -22.34 24.09 -16.06
N LYS A 102 -22.74 22.81 -16.11
CA LYS A 102 -23.98 22.37 -16.77
C LYS A 102 -25.20 22.85 -16.01
N ALA A 103 -25.19 22.74 -14.69
CA ALA A 103 -26.24 23.29 -13.84
C ALA A 103 -26.38 24.81 -14.01
N ALA A 104 -25.27 25.55 -14.03
CA ALA A 104 -25.28 27.01 -14.25
C ALA A 104 -25.80 27.38 -15.64
N TRP A 105 -25.36 26.66 -16.68
CA TRP A 105 -25.83 26.85 -18.05
C TRP A 105 -27.32 26.55 -18.21
N ASP A 106 -27.79 25.43 -17.67
CA ASP A 106 -29.20 25.02 -17.74
C ASP A 106 -30.11 25.97 -16.94
N GLU A 107 -29.63 26.51 -15.81
CA GLU A 107 -30.33 27.56 -15.09
C GLU A 107 -30.42 28.86 -15.89
N TRP A 108 -29.33 29.27 -16.53
CA TRP A 108 -29.30 30.46 -17.37
C TRP A 108 -30.26 30.34 -18.56
N LEU A 109 -30.33 29.17 -19.21
CA LEU A 109 -31.26 28.89 -20.31
C LEU A 109 -32.74 29.06 -19.93
N LYS A 110 -33.11 28.95 -18.64
CA LYS A 110 -34.49 29.24 -18.19
C LYS A 110 -34.88 30.70 -18.43
N THR A 111 -33.91 31.61 -18.44
CA THR A 111 -34.10 33.05 -18.65
C THR A 111 -33.64 33.54 -20.03
N HIS A 112 -32.83 32.73 -20.72
CA HIS A 112 -32.27 32.98 -22.05
C HIS A 112 -32.46 31.76 -22.95
N PRO A 113 -33.71 31.47 -23.37
CA PRO A 113 -34.04 30.22 -24.07
C PRO A 113 -33.39 30.09 -25.45
N ASP A 114 -32.95 31.20 -26.05
CA ASP A 114 -32.20 31.23 -27.31
C ASP A 114 -30.69 31.03 -27.13
N GLY A 115 -30.23 30.86 -25.89
CA GLY A 115 -28.84 30.58 -25.57
C GLY A 115 -27.92 31.79 -25.80
N LYS A 116 -28.45 33.02 -25.86
CA LYS A 116 -27.66 34.23 -26.13
C LYS A 116 -27.74 35.24 -24.98
N PRO A 117 -26.61 35.84 -24.56
CA PRO A 117 -26.62 36.92 -23.60
C PRO A 117 -27.29 38.16 -24.20
N LYS A 118 -28.03 38.88 -23.36
CA LYS A 118 -28.49 40.23 -23.70
C LYS A 118 -27.30 41.19 -23.71
N GLU A 119 -27.50 42.36 -24.31
CA GLU A 119 -26.48 43.41 -24.35
C GLU A 119 -26.02 43.79 -22.94
N GLY A 120 -24.71 43.70 -22.68
CA GLY A 120 -24.09 43.96 -21.38
C GLY A 120 -24.09 42.80 -20.39
N GLU A 121 -24.73 41.67 -20.71
CA GLU A 121 -24.68 40.45 -19.89
C GLU A 121 -23.54 39.51 -20.32
N THR A 122 -23.01 38.74 -19.36
CA THR A 122 -22.04 37.66 -19.63
C THR A 122 -22.73 36.32 -19.40
N ALA A 123 -22.79 35.48 -20.42
CA ALA A 123 -23.32 34.12 -20.29
C ALA A 123 -22.33 33.22 -19.53
N PRO A 124 -22.80 32.26 -18.72
CA PRO A 124 -21.95 31.21 -18.19
C PRO A 124 -21.34 30.39 -19.34
N GLU A 125 -20.21 29.74 -19.08
CA GLU A 125 -19.57 28.86 -20.07
C GLU A 125 -20.50 27.68 -20.39
N ASN A 126 -20.75 27.42 -21.67
CA ASN A 126 -21.49 26.23 -22.11
C ASN A 126 -20.56 25.01 -22.05
N PRO A 127 -20.81 24.03 -21.16
CA PRO A 127 -19.91 22.88 -21.01
C PRO A 127 -20.16 21.77 -22.04
N GLY A 128 -21.07 21.97 -22.99
CA GLY A 128 -21.48 20.95 -23.95
C GLY A 128 -22.59 20.03 -23.41
N THR A 129 -22.94 19.03 -24.20
CA THR A 129 -24.05 18.10 -23.91
C THR A 129 -23.62 16.86 -23.15
N GLU A 130 -22.38 16.41 -23.34
CA GLU A 130 -21.86 15.17 -22.75
C GLU A 130 -20.76 15.47 -21.73
N PRO A 131 -20.76 14.77 -20.58
CA PRO A 131 -19.69 14.90 -19.59
C PRO A 131 -18.36 14.32 -20.11
N PRO A 132 -17.21 14.88 -19.70
CA PRO A 132 -15.92 14.23 -19.88
C PRO A 132 -15.82 13.02 -18.94
N LEU A 133 -15.89 11.82 -19.51
CA LEU A 133 -15.79 10.55 -18.77
C LEU A 133 -14.38 9.94 -18.80
N HIS A 134 -13.46 10.53 -19.55
CA HIS A 134 -12.07 10.13 -19.64
C HIS A 134 -11.21 11.39 -19.73
N TYR A 135 -10.16 11.46 -18.91
CA TYR A 135 -9.20 12.55 -18.96
C TYR A 135 -7.81 12.07 -18.55
N THR A 136 -6.80 12.65 -19.18
CA THR A 136 -5.39 12.44 -18.87
C THR A 136 -4.73 13.76 -18.51
N LYS A 137 -3.75 13.70 -17.61
CA LYS A 137 -2.91 14.85 -17.25
C LYS A 137 -1.49 14.37 -17.03
N THR A 138 -0.53 15.06 -17.63
CA THR A 138 0.89 14.89 -17.32
C THR A 138 1.35 16.09 -16.48
N ASP A 139 2.07 15.84 -15.39
CA ASP A 139 2.64 16.91 -14.57
C ASP A 139 4.02 17.38 -15.09
N GLU A 140 4.65 18.30 -14.36
CA GLU A 140 5.95 18.87 -14.72
C GLU A 140 7.12 17.86 -14.62
N TYR A 141 6.93 16.75 -13.89
CA TYR A 141 7.92 15.69 -13.70
C TYR A 141 7.75 14.55 -14.70
N GLY A 142 6.71 14.60 -15.54
CA GLY A 142 6.41 13.57 -16.54
C GLY A 142 5.56 12.42 -15.99
N VAL A 143 4.97 12.58 -14.80
CA VAL A 143 4.01 11.61 -14.25
C VAL A 143 2.68 11.80 -14.94
N GLU A 144 2.14 10.73 -15.53
CA GLU A 144 0.85 10.73 -16.21
C GLU A 144 -0.23 10.18 -15.28
N THR A 145 -1.33 10.91 -15.13
CA THR A 145 -2.56 10.46 -14.46
C THR A 145 -3.65 10.29 -15.51
N ASP A 146 -4.13 9.07 -15.65
CA ASP A 146 -5.27 8.69 -16.49
C ASP A 146 -6.47 8.37 -15.59
N VAL A 147 -7.61 9.00 -15.85
CA VAL A 147 -8.83 8.76 -15.08
C VAL A 147 -9.99 8.43 -16.01
N VAL A 148 -10.64 7.31 -15.75
CA VAL A 148 -11.82 6.83 -16.48
C VAL A 148 -12.99 6.71 -15.51
N ILE A 149 -14.13 7.28 -15.87
CA ILE A 149 -15.35 7.32 -15.05
C ILE A 149 -16.48 6.64 -15.82
N LYS A 150 -17.30 5.85 -15.13
CA LYS A 150 -18.60 5.41 -15.62
C LYS A 150 -19.71 6.00 -14.76
N ILE A 151 -20.82 6.31 -15.41
CA ILE A 151 -22.00 6.88 -14.77
C ILE A 151 -23.25 6.04 -15.08
N ASP A 152 -24.22 6.06 -14.16
CA ASP A 152 -25.56 5.51 -14.40
C ASP A 152 -26.46 6.47 -15.23
N ALA A 153 -27.68 6.04 -15.50
CA ALA A 153 -28.67 6.83 -16.23
C ALA A 153 -29.11 8.12 -15.48
N ALA A 154 -28.90 8.19 -14.17
CA ALA A 154 -29.18 9.36 -13.34
C ALA A 154 -27.97 10.32 -13.24
N GLY A 155 -26.84 9.96 -13.85
CA GLY A 155 -25.60 10.75 -13.78
C GLY A 155 -24.90 10.65 -12.42
N ASN A 156 -25.02 9.52 -11.73
CA ASN A 156 -24.18 9.18 -10.59
C ASN A 156 -22.99 8.34 -11.05
N VAL A 157 -21.82 8.55 -10.45
CA VAL A 157 -20.62 7.74 -10.73
C VAL A 157 -20.82 6.33 -10.18
N THR A 158 -20.65 5.32 -11.03
CA THR A 158 -20.75 3.89 -10.66
C THR A 158 -19.40 3.22 -10.62
N GLU A 159 -18.47 3.64 -11.47
CA GLU A 159 -17.10 3.15 -11.47
C GLU A 159 -16.12 4.29 -11.73
N GLN A 160 -14.94 4.19 -11.16
CA GLN A 160 -13.83 5.07 -11.45
C GLN A 160 -12.53 4.26 -11.45
N THR A 161 -11.73 4.41 -12.50
CA THR A 161 -10.38 3.88 -12.57
C THR A 161 -9.41 5.05 -12.63
N VAL A 162 -8.39 5.05 -11.77
CA VAL A 162 -7.26 5.97 -11.81
C VAL A 162 -6.01 5.16 -12.08
N THR A 163 -5.26 5.52 -13.11
CA THR A 163 -3.95 4.96 -13.40
C THR A 163 -2.91 6.07 -13.33
N ILE A 164 -1.89 5.88 -12.50
CA ILE A 164 -0.74 6.78 -12.41
C ILE A 164 0.44 6.05 -13.06
N THR A 165 1.01 6.62 -14.10
CA THR A 165 2.19 6.12 -14.80
C THR A 165 3.36 7.02 -14.49
N ASP A 166 4.40 6.45 -13.89
CA ASP A 166 5.62 7.17 -13.53
C ASP A 166 6.83 6.32 -13.94
N HIS A 167 7.71 6.89 -14.78
CA HIS A 167 8.89 6.25 -15.34
C HIS A 167 8.66 4.83 -15.91
N GLY A 168 7.47 4.57 -16.47
CA GLY A 168 7.08 3.28 -17.05
C GLY A 168 6.56 2.24 -16.05
N THR A 169 6.39 2.61 -14.78
CA THR A 169 5.69 1.82 -13.76
C THR A 169 4.30 2.38 -13.52
N ASN A 170 3.34 1.49 -13.24
CA ASN A 170 1.94 1.86 -13.12
C ASN A 170 1.42 1.56 -11.71
N TYR A 171 0.72 2.53 -11.14
CA TYR A 171 -0.21 2.34 -10.03
C TYR A 171 -1.63 2.40 -10.60
N THR A 172 -2.52 1.50 -10.19
CA THR A 172 -3.92 1.51 -10.62
C THR A 172 -4.85 1.36 -9.43
N GLU A 173 -5.81 2.27 -9.30
CA GLU A 173 -6.94 2.16 -8.38
C GLU A 173 -8.23 2.03 -9.18
N HIS A 174 -8.99 0.96 -8.97
CA HIS A 174 -10.31 0.77 -9.55
C HIS A 174 -11.36 0.71 -8.45
N THR A 175 -12.28 1.65 -8.45
CA THR A 175 -13.33 1.78 -7.45
C THR A 175 -14.70 1.62 -8.10
N THR A 176 -15.50 0.68 -7.61
CA THR A 176 -16.94 0.55 -7.91
C THR A 176 -17.74 1.11 -6.75
N TYR A 177 -18.67 2.02 -7.03
CA TYR A 177 -19.54 2.64 -6.04
C TYR A 177 -20.90 1.93 -5.97
N GLY A 178 -21.36 1.72 -4.75
CA GLY A 178 -22.66 1.13 -4.44
C GLY A 178 -23.58 2.09 -3.69
N GLU A 179 -24.70 1.56 -3.21
CA GLU A 179 -25.69 2.34 -2.47
C GLU A 179 -25.19 2.77 -1.08
N ASN A 180 -25.79 3.83 -0.51
CA ASN A 180 -25.54 4.29 0.87
C ASN A 180 -24.08 4.65 1.19
N GLY A 181 -23.24 4.92 0.19
CA GLY A 181 -21.82 5.17 0.37
C GLY A 181 -20.96 3.91 0.46
N ALA A 182 -21.52 2.74 0.12
CA ALA A 182 -20.74 1.52 -0.09
C ALA A 182 -19.82 1.68 -1.31
N TYR A 183 -18.65 1.06 -1.27
CA TYR A 183 -17.73 0.99 -2.39
C TYR A 183 -16.82 -0.22 -2.29
N HIS A 184 -16.29 -0.64 -3.44
CA HIS A 184 -15.24 -1.63 -3.52
C HIS A 184 -14.10 -1.08 -4.35
N THR A 185 -12.91 -1.01 -3.76
CA THR A 185 -11.68 -0.54 -4.41
C THR A 185 -10.71 -1.70 -4.52
N THR A 186 -10.14 -1.87 -5.71
CA THR A 186 -8.97 -2.73 -5.96
C THR A 186 -7.81 -1.83 -6.34
N THR A 187 -6.71 -1.96 -5.62
CA THR A 187 -5.47 -1.22 -5.89
C THR A 187 -4.41 -2.20 -6.35
N THR A 188 -3.74 -1.89 -7.46
CA THR A 188 -2.53 -2.57 -7.93
C THR A 188 -1.36 -1.59 -7.77
N GLY A 189 -0.45 -1.91 -6.85
CA GLY A 189 0.77 -1.15 -6.63
C GLY A 189 1.77 -1.31 -7.77
N ARG A 190 2.77 -0.42 -7.83
CA ARG A 190 3.83 -0.45 -8.85
C ARG A 190 4.69 -1.72 -8.81
N ASP A 191 4.77 -2.36 -7.64
CA ASP A 191 5.42 -3.66 -7.42
C ASP A 191 4.55 -4.85 -7.87
N GLY A 192 3.35 -4.59 -8.40
CA GLY A 192 2.36 -5.60 -8.78
C GLY A 192 1.58 -6.18 -7.60
N SER A 193 1.80 -5.69 -6.37
CA SER A 193 0.99 -6.09 -5.22
C SER A 193 -0.45 -5.64 -5.41
N VAL A 194 -1.40 -6.45 -4.94
CA VAL A 194 -2.82 -6.14 -5.02
C VAL A 194 -3.38 -6.03 -3.61
N SER A 195 -4.08 -4.93 -3.35
CA SER A 195 -4.89 -4.76 -2.15
C SER A 195 -6.35 -4.49 -2.54
N THR A 196 -7.25 -4.81 -1.63
CA THR A 196 -8.67 -4.49 -1.81
C THR A 196 -9.22 -3.83 -0.57
N GLU A 197 -10.12 -2.88 -0.78
CA GLU A 197 -10.94 -2.26 0.24
C GLU A 197 -12.41 -2.49 -0.15
N ASN A 198 -13.20 -2.98 0.79
CA ASN A 198 -14.62 -3.21 0.59
C ASN A 198 -15.39 -2.58 1.74
N VAL A 199 -16.14 -1.54 1.42
CA VAL A 199 -17.03 -0.83 2.35
C VAL A 199 -18.46 -1.19 2.03
N GLN A 200 -19.14 -1.75 3.02
CA GLN A 200 -20.57 -2.05 2.99
C GLN A 200 -21.28 -1.17 4.00
N VAL A 201 -22.36 -0.52 3.58
CA VAL A 201 -23.15 0.38 4.43
C VAL A 201 -24.62 0.01 4.31
N ASP A 202 -25.28 -0.14 5.45
CA ASP A 202 -26.72 -0.38 5.49
C ASP A 202 -27.53 0.93 5.38
N ALA A 203 -28.86 0.81 5.27
CA ALA A 203 -29.75 1.96 5.14
C ALA A 203 -29.72 2.91 6.37
N SER A 204 -29.28 2.44 7.54
CA SER A 204 -29.13 3.26 8.75
C SER A 204 -27.84 4.08 8.76
N GLY A 205 -26.93 3.82 7.82
CA GLY A 205 -25.60 4.43 7.75
C GLY A 205 -24.54 3.67 8.53
N LYS A 206 -24.87 2.55 9.18
CA LYS A 206 -23.88 1.70 9.84
C LYS A 206 -23.11 0.93 8.78
N GLY A 207 -21.79 0.80 8.95
CA GLY A 207 -20.95 0.19 7.94
C GLY A 207 -19.88 -0.76 8.47
N THR A 208 -19.42 -1.62 7.56
CA THR A 208 -18.27 -2.51 7.73
C THR A 208 -17.27 -2.23 6.60
N LYS A 209 -16.00 -2.06 6.94
CA LYS A 209 -14.90 -1.90 5.99
C LYS A 209 -13.94 -3.07 6.15
N THR A 210 -13.68 -3.79 5.06
CA THR A 210 -12.69 -4.86 5.02
C THR A 210 -11.55 -4.45 4.12
N VAL A 211 -10.32 -4.46 4.65
CA VAL A 211 -9.10 -4.19 3.89
C VAL A 211 -8.28 -5.48 3.81
N VAL A 212 -7.93 -5.91 2.61
CA VAL A 212 -7.07 -7.07 2.35
C VAL A 212 -5.79 -6.58 1.69
N THR A 213 -4.65 -6.93 2.30
CA THR A 213 -3.30 -6.59 1.82
C THR A 213 -2.42 -7.84 1.80
N LYS A 214 -1.17 -7.71 1.36
CA LYS A 214 -0.16 -8.79 1.46
C LYS A 214 0.06 -9.29 2.89
N ASP A 215 -0.18 -8.44 3.89
CA ASP A 215 0.03 -8.73 5.31
C ASP A 215 -1.21 -9.34 6.00
N GLY A 216 -2.32 -9.44 5.27
CA GLY A 216 -3.56 -10.09 5.71
C GLY A 216 -4.78 -9.18 5.64
N THR A 217 -5.79 -9.56 6.41
CA THR A 217 -7.10 -8.89 6.43
C THR A 217 -7.32 -8.13 7.72
N THR A 218 -7.80 -6.90 7.60
CA THR A 218 -8.24 -6.04 8.72
C THR A 218 -9.68 -5.62 8.49
N VAL A 219 -10.50 -5.69 9.54
CA VAL A 219 -11.92 -5.34 9.48
C VAL A 219 -12.18 -4.16 10.41
N TYR A 220 -12.95 -3.19 9.95
CA TYR A 220 -13.37 -2.03 10.70
C TYR A 220 -14.89 -1.91 10.69
N THR A 221 -15.44 -1.25 11.70
CA THR A 221 -16.86 -0.90 11.76
C THR A 221 -17.04 0.58 12.05
N ILE A 222 -18.12 1.17 11.56
CA ILE A 222 -18.53 2.54 11.87
C ILE A 222 -19.99 2.53 12.31
N SER A 223 -20.31 3.34 13.33
CA SER A 223 -21.67 3.45 13.87
C SER A 223 -22.62 4.15 12.90
N ASN A 224 -22.16 5.21 12.25
CA ASN A 224 -22.90 5.95 11.24
C ASN A 224 -21.95 6.73 10.31
N ILE A 225 -21.89 6.40 9.02
CA ILE A 225 -21.03 7.07 8.04
C ILE A 225 -21.42 8.53 7.75
N LYS A 226 -22.63 8.93 8.14
CA LYS A 226 -23.14 10.31 7.95
C LYS A 226 -22.83 11.23 9.12
N ASP A 227 -22.37 10.68 10.24
CA ASP A 227 -21.92 11.48 11.39
C ASP A 227 -20.45 11.86 11.18
N GLU A 228 -20.20 13.16 11.06
CA GLU A 228 -18.86 13.73 10.87
C GLU A 228 -17.87 13.40 12.00
N ASN A 229 -18.38 13.03 13.18
CA ASN A 229 -17.57 12.64 14.34
C ASN A 229 -17.36 11.13 14.47
N ALA A 230 -18.09 10.33 13.69
CA ALA A 230 -17.95 8.88 13.72
C ALA A 230 -16.66 8.45 13.00
N THR A 231 -15.93 7.53 13.61
CA THR A 231 -14.69 6.99 13.06
C THR A 231 -14.79 5.49 12.86
N TRP A 232 -14.03 4.99 11.89
CA TRP A 232 -13.87 3.55 11.67
C TRP A 232 -13.05 2.95 12.82
N VAL A 233 -13.62 1.98 13.53
CA VAL A 233 -12.98 1.27 14.63
C VAL A 233 -12.59 -0.13 14.18
N GLU A 234 -11.31 -0.49 14.35
CA GLU A 234 -10.82 -1.83 14.04
C GLU A 234 -11.49 -2.88 14.93
N VAL A 235 -11.94 -3.97 14.31
CA VAL A 235 -12.49 -5.13 15.00
C VAL A 235 -11.33 -5.99 15.49
N PRO A 236 -11.19 -6.23 16.82
CA PRO A 236 -10.13 -7.08 17.34
C PRO A 236 -10.17 -8.47 16.72
N LYS A 237 -9.00 -8.98 16.32
CA LYS A 237 -8.87 -10.37 15.88
C LYS A 237 -9.22 -11.28 17.07
N PRO A 238 -10.03 -12.34 16.87
CA PRO A 238 -10.30 -13.29 17.94
C PRO A 238 -8.99 -13.91 18.42
N ASP A 239 -8.84 -14.05 19.74
CA ASP A 239 -7.68 -14.73 20.31
C ASP A 239 -7.53 -16.13 19.70
N PRO A 240 -6.30 -16.57 19.37
CA PRO A 240 -6.09 -17.93 18.92
C PRO A 240 -6.65 -18.89 19.99
N PRO A 241 -7.31 -19.98 19.60
CA PRO A 241 -7.86 -20.93 20.55
C PRO A 241 -6.74 -21.39 21.50
N TYR A 242 -6.99 -21.28 22.81
CA TYR A 242 -6.05 -21.69 23.84
C TYR A 242 -5.61 -23.14 23.57
N ARG A 243 -4.33 -23.33 23.21
CA ARG A 243 -3.72 -24.66 23.17
C ARG A 243 -3.15 -24.92 24.56
N PRO A 244 -3.73 -25.84 25.36
CA PRO A 244 -3.08 -26.23 26.60
C PRO A 244 -1.66 -26.70 26.29
N PRO A 245 -0.67 -26.36 27.13
CA PRO A 245 0.70 -26.83 26.94
C PRO A 245 0.68 -28.36 26.82
N PRO A 246 1.45 -28.95 25.90
CA PRO A 246 1.52 -30.40 25.76
C PRO A 246 1.92 -30.96 27.12
N GLY A 247 0.95 -31.60 27.77
CA GLY A 247 1.11 -32.14 29.11
C GLY A 247 2.29 -33.07 29.10
N GLY A 248 3.33 -32.71 29.84
CA GLY A 248 4.42 -33.60 30.18
C GLY A 248 3.85 -34.77 30.95
N GLY A 249 3.51 -35.85 30.22
CA GLY A 249 3.24 -37.16 30.77
C GLY A 249 4.51 -37.70 31.39
N GLY A 250 4.89 -37.16 32.55
CA GLY A 250 5.92 -37.70 33.40
C GLY A 250 5.46 -39.08 33.88
N GLY A 251 6.09 -40.11 33.33
CA GLY A 251 5.91 -41.48 33.79
C GLY A 251 6.22 -41.59 35.27
N HIS A 252 5.19 -41.84 36.07
CA HIS A 252 5.36 -42.45 37.37
C HIS A 252 5.42 -43.97 37.16
N GLN A 253 6.63 -44.50 37.02
CA GLN A 253 6.89 -45.85 37.52
C GLN A 253 7.06 -45.74 39.04
N LEU A 254 6.15 -46.36 39.78
CA LEU A 254 6.36 -46.70 41.18
C LEU A 254 6.28 -48.23 41.29
N LYS A 255 7.48 -48.79 41.50
CA LYS A 255 7.89 -50.03 42.17
C LYS A 255 7.12 -51.32 41.88
#